data_AF-A0A0M3HLW0-F1
#
_entry.id   AF-A0A0M3HLW0-F1
#
_cell.length_a   1.000
_cell.length_b   1.000
_cell.length_c   1.000
_cell.angle_alpha   90.00
_cell.angle_beta   90.00
_cell.angle_gamma   90.00
#
_symmetry.space_group_name_H-M   'P 1'
#
loop_
_entity.id
_entity.type
_entity.pdbx_description
1 polymer ?
#
loop_
_entity_poly.entity_id
_entity_poly.type
_entity_poly.pdbx_seq_one_letter_code
_entity_poly.pdbx_strand_id
1 'polypeptide(L)'
;MGRSILQDNAEKVEQVSKEKKEPLDLLRTRTGGAYIPPAKLKMLQEQIADKNSEQYQRMNWERLKKKIHGQVNKANTGNLVNVVRDLLQENIIRGKGLLARSIIQAQSFSPTFSNVYAALVAI
;
A
#
# COMPACT_ATOMS: atom_id res chain seq x y z
N MET A 1 -9.56 -52.85 -33.97
CA MET A 1 -9.28 -51.40 -34.02
C MET A 1 -10.30 -50.68 -33.17
N GLY A 2 -9.98 -50.33 -31.93
CA GLY A 2 -11.01 -49.81 -31.00
C GLY A 2 -10.45 -49.20 -29.72
N ARG A 3 -9.34 -48.46 -29.82
CA ARG A 3 -8.78 -47.67 -28.72
C ARG A 3 -8.28 -46.33 -29.27
N SER A 4 -9.18 -45.37 -29.46
CA SER A 4 -8.78 -44.01 -29.89
C SER A 4 -9.81 -42.90 -29.59
N ILE A 5 -10.88 -43.14 -28.83
CA ILE A 5 -11.90 -42.09 -28.57
C ILE A 5 -12.06 -41.80 -27.07
N LEU A 6 -11.63 -42.72 -26.19
CA LEU A 6 -11.71 -42.52 -24.74
C LEU A 6 -10.45 -41.88 -24.13
N GLN A 7 -9.34 -41.80 -24.88
CA GLN A 7 -8.10 -41.18 -24.41
C GLN A 7 -8.13 -39.66 -24.58
N ASP A 8 -8.69 -39.18 -25.70
CA ASP A 8 -8.71 -37.75 -26.06
C ASP A 8 -9.62 -36.90 -25.16
N ASN A 9 -10.62 -37.51 -24.51
CA ASN A 9 -11.49 -36.84 -23.54
C ASN A 9 -10.88 -36.77 -22.13
N ALA A 10 -9.91 -37.63 -21.80
CA ALA A 10 -9.22 -37.56 -20.50
C ALA A 10 -8.18 -36.42 -20.50
N GLU A 11 -7.50 -36.21 -21.62
CA GLU A 11 -6.48 -35.15 -21.75
C GLU A 11 -7.09 -33.74 -21.83
N LYS A 12 -8.34 -33.62 -22.28
CA LYS A 12 -9.06 -32.33 -22.33
C LYS A 12 -9.61 -31.85 -20.98
N VAL A 13 -9.74 -32.73 -20.00
CA VAL A 13 -10.29 -32.39 -18.66
C VAL A 13 -9.19 -32.00 -17.67
N GLU A 14 -7.95 -32.49 -17.82
CA GLU A 14 -6.87 -32.18 -16.87
C GLU A 14 -6.12 -30.86 -17.14
N GLN A 15 -6.38 -30.17 -18.26
CA GLN A 15 -5.79 -28.84 -18.50
C GLN A 15 -6.57 -27.66 -17.87
N VAL A 16 -7.65 -27.93 -17.14
CA VAL A 16 -8.50 -26.89 -16.50
C VAL A 16 -8.38 -26.93 -14.98
N SER A 17 -7.17 -26.80 -14.44
CA SER A 17 -6.95 -26.34 -13.05
C SER A 17 -5.50 -25.96 -12.83
N LYS A 18 -4.92 -25.15 -13.72
CA LYS A 18 -3.89 -24.22 -13.24
C LYS A 18 -4.60 -23.25 -12.30
N GLU A 19 -4.67 -23.62 -11.02
CA GLU A 19 -4.92 -22.68 -9.94
C GLU A 19 -4.07 -21.45 -10.25
N LYS A 20 -4.74 -20.37 -10.65
CA LYS A 20 -4.18 -19.05 -10.51
C LYS A 20 -4.00 -18.91 -9.02
N LYS A 21 -2.83 -19.31 -8.52
CA LYS A 21 -2.40 -18.99 -7.17
C LYS A 21 -2.43 -17.47 -7.14
N GLU A 22 -3.53 -16.93 -6.63
CA GLU A 22 -3.68 -15.53 -6.25
C GLU A 22 -2.32 -15.13 -5.67
N PRO A 23 -1.60 -14.17 -6.29
CA PRO A 23 -0.29 -13.79 -5.80
C PRO A 23 -0.49 -13.47 -4.34
N LEU A 24 0.21 -14.22 -3.47
CA LEU A 24 0.04 -14.25 -2.02
C LEU A 24 -0.51 -12.90 -1.55
N ASP A 25 -1.69 -12.89 -0.93
CA ASP A 25 -2.23 -11.69 -0.32
C ASP A 25 -1.37 -11.35 0.90
N LEU A 26 -0.19 -10.79 0.61
CA LEU A 26 0.86 -10.34 1.53
C LEU A 26 0.31 -9.28 2.51
N LEU A 27 -0.93 -8.81 2.26
CA LEU A 27 -1.68 -7.83 3.04
C LEU A 27 -2.89 -8.42 3.79
N ARG A 28 -3.31 -9.68 3.54
CA ARG A 28 -4.33 -10.42 4.33
C ARG A 28 -3.76 -11.50 5.23
N THR A 29 -2.45 -11.75 5.23
CA THR A 29 -1.84 -12.62 6.23
C THR A 29 -2.16 -12.07 7.61
N ARG A 30 -3.00 -12.83 8.33
CA ARG A 30 -3.50 -12.53 9.68
C ARG A 30 -2.38 -11.93 10.54
N THR A 31 -2.75 -10.88 11.28
CA THR A 31 -1.96 -10.19 12.29
C THR A 31 -1.11 -11.19 13.09
N GLY A 32 0.19 -11.30 12.76
CA GLY A 32 1.08 -12.35 13.28
C GLY A 32 2.15 -12.87 12.30
N GLY A 33 2.12 -12.46 11.02
CA GLY A 33 3.14 -12.84 10.04
C GLY A 33 4.56 -12.34 10.38
N ALA A 34 5.57 -13.16 10.12
CA ALA A 34 6.98 -12.80 10.27
C ALA A 34 7.32 -11.52 9.47
N TYR A 35 8.14 -10.64 10.05
CA TYR A 35 8.60 -9.43 9.38
C TYR A 35 9.25 -9.77 8.03
N ILE A 36 8.70 -9.22 6.94
CA ILE A 36 9.26 -9.35 5.60
C ILE A 36 10.19 -8.17 5.36
N PRO A 37 11.49 -8.40 5.07
CA PRO A 37 12.42 -7.32 4.77
C PRO A 37 11.96 -6.43 3.60
N PRO A 38 12.16 -5.10 3.66
CA PRO A 38 11.63 -4.16 2.65
C PRO A 38 12.09 -4.46 1.23
N ALA A 39 13.32 -4.94 1.04
CA ALA A 39 13.85 -5.32 -0.26
C ALA A 39 13.08 -6.51 -0.87
N LYS A 40 12.83 -7.55 -0.07
CA LYS A 40 12.06 -8.73 -0.51
C LYS A 40 10.60 -8.36 -0.81
N LEU A 41 10.04 -7.45 -0.01
CA LEU A 41 8.68 -6.94 -0.21
C LEU A 41 8.57 -6.18 -1.54
N LYS A 42 9.56 -5.35 -1.89
CA LYS A 42 9.61 -4.66 -3.20
C LYS A 42 9.63 -5.64 -4.38
N MET A 43 10.48 -6.67 -4.33
CA MET A 43 10.56 -7.68 -5.39
C MET A 43 9.23 -8.42 -5.61
N LEU A 44 8.48 -8.67 -4.53
CA LEU A 44 7.15 -9.27 -4.61
C LEU A 44 6.11 -8.29 -5.19
N GLN A 45 6.23 -7.00 -4.90
CA GLN A 45 5.34 -5.96 -5.40
C GLN A 45 5.57 -5.62 -6.88
N GLU A 46 6.80 -5.71 -7.36
CA GLU A 46 7.16 -5.46 -8.77
C GLU A 46 6.45 -6.39 -9.76
N GLN A 47 5.96 -7.54 -9.29
CA GLN A 47 5.22 -8.51 -10.09
C GLN A 47 3.75 -8.10 -10.33
N ILE A 48 3.24 -7.07 -9.64
CA ILE A 48 1.88 -6.58 -9.78
C ILE A 48 1.86 -5.45 -10.81
N ALA A 49 1.65 -5.80 -12.08
CA ALA A 49 1.63 -4.84 -13.20
C ALA A 49 0.25 -4.20 -13.44
N ASP A 50 -0.84 -4.86 -13.03
CA ASP A 50 -2.20 -4.38 -13.31
C ASP A 50 -2.59 -3.24 -12.37
N LYS A 51 -2.69 -2.03 -12.93
CA LYS A 51 -3.02 -0.80 -12.22
C LYS A 51 -4.48 -0.70 -11.77
N ASN A 52 -5.38 -1.48 -12.36
CA ASN A 52 -6.80 -1.46 -12.00
C ASN A 52 -7.16 -2.47 -10.92
N SER A 53 -6.26 -3.42 -10.65
CA SER A 53 -6.43 -4.44 -9.62
C SER A 53 -6.63 -3.84 -8.22
N GLU A 54 -7.47 -4.49 -7.40
CA GLU A 54 -7.68 -4.12 -5.99
C GLU A 54 -6.36 -4.13 -5.22
N GLN A 55 -5.50 -5.11 -5.51
CA GLN A 55 -4.18 -5.29 -4.90
C GLN A 55 -3.27 -4.07 -5.17
N TYR A 56 -3.24 -3.56 -6.41
CA TYR A 56 -2.48 -2.37 -6.75
C TYR A 56 -3.05 -1.11 -6.07
N GLN A 57 -4.37 -0.99 -6.00
CA GLN A 57 -5.01 0.13 -5.31
C GLN A 57 -4.70 0.14 -3.81
N ARG A 58 -4.69 -1.05 -3.18
CA ARG A 58 -4.37 -1.24 -1.75
C ARG A 58 -2.90 -1.00 -1.46
N MET A 59 -2.00 -1.47 -2.34
CA MET A 59 -0.57 -1.17 -2.25
C MET A 59 -0.30 0.34 -2.31
N ASN A 60 -0.92 1.04 -3.27
CA ASN A 60 -0.80 2.49 -3.36
C ASN A 60 -1.41 3.22 -2.16
N TRP A 61 -2.51 2.70 -1.60
CA TRP A 61 -3.10 3.24 -0.39
C TRP A 61 -2.15 3.13 0.82
N GLU A 62 -1.53 1.97 1.03
CA GLU A 62 -0.54 1.79 2.10
C GLU A 62 0.71 2.65 1.89
N ARG A 63 1.15 2.84 0.63
CA ARG A 63 2.23 3.77 0.30
C ARG A 63 1.85 5.21 0.68
N LEU A 64 0.66 5.66 0.28
CA LEU A 64 0.15 6.99 0.58
C LEU A 64 0.09 7.23 2.10
N LYS A 65 -0.44 6.27 2.85
CA LYS A 65 -0.49 6.29 4.32
C LYS A 65 0.90 6.46 4.94
N LYS A 66 1.88 5.66 4.52
CA LYS A 66 3.27 5.75 5.03
C LYS A 66 3.92 7.09 4.67
N LYS A 67 3.69 7.59 3.46
CA LYS A 67 4.21 8.89 2.99
C LYS A 67 3.66 10.04 3.82
N ILE A 68 2.34 10.14 3.98
CA ILE A 68 1.69 11.16 4.79
C ILE A 68 2.20 11.11 6.23
N HIS A 69 2.20 9.92 6.84
CA HIS A 69 2.65 9.76 8.22
C HIS A 69 4.11 10.19 8.42
N GLY A 70 4.99 9.77 7.51
CA GLY A 70 6.40 10.15 7.55
C GLY A 70 6.62 11.65 7.38
N GLN A 71 5.84 12.32 6.53
CA GLN A 71 5.92 13.78 6.33
C GLN A 71 5.46 14.55 7.57
N VAL A 72 4.32 14.18 8.15
CA VAL A 72 3.80 14.82 9.36
C VAL A 72 4.78 14.67 10.53
N ASN A 73 5.36 13.47 10.71
CA ASN A 73 6.25 13.18 11.83
C ASN A 73 7.60 13.92 11.76
N LYS A 74 8.08 14.27 10.55
CA LYS A 74 9.34 15.02 10.38
C LYS A 74 9.17 16.54 10.33
N ALA A 75 7.94 17.05 10.43
CA ALA A 75 7.64 18.46 10.31
C ALA A 75 8.23 19.26 11.48
N ASN A 76 8.94 20.34 11.16
CA ASN A 76 9.45 21.31 12.12
C ASN A 76 9.53 22.70 11.48
N THR A 77 9.85 23.71 12.29
CA THR A 77 9.93 25.11 11.85
C THR A 77 10.95 25.35 10.72
N GLY A 78 12.04 24.60 10.69
CA GLY A 78 13.10 24.75 9.69
C GLY A 78 12.80 24.08 8.33
N ASN A 79 11.89 23.11 8.28
CA ASN A 79 11.63 22.33 7.07
C ASN A 79 10.17 22.34 6.59
N LEU A 80 9.28 23.06 7.27
CA LEU A 80 7.84 23.02 7.03
C LEU A 80 7.47 23.24 5.56
N VAL A 81 8.10 24.20 4.89
CA VAL A 81 7.84 24.49 3.47
C VAL A 81 8.15 23.29 2.58
N ASN A 82 9.24 22.57 2.84
CA ASN A 82 9.61 21.38 2.08
C ASN A 82 8.65 20.22 2.37
N VAL A 83 8.24 20.06 3.63
CA VAL A 83 7.24 19.05 4.04
C VAL A 83 5.91 19.28 3.33
N VAL A 84 5.44 20.52 3.25
CA VAL A 84 4.20 20.88 2.53
C VAL A 84 4.33 20.57 1.04
N ARG A 85 5.43 20.98 0.40
CA ARG A 85 5.66 20.68 -1.03
C ARG A 85 5.64 19.19 -1.32
N ASP A 86 6.32 18.39 -0.49
CA ASP A 86 6.33 16.93 -0.60
C ASP A 86 4.92 16.34 -0.40
N LEU A 87 4.15 16.86 0.57
CA LEU A 87 2.77 16.41 0.81
C LEU A 87 1.84 16.71 -0.36
N LEU A 88 1.97 17.89 -0.98
CA LEU A 88 1.15 18.30 -2.12
C LEU A 88 1.45 17.53 -3.41
N GLN A 89 2.60 16.85 -3.49
CA GLN A 89 2.90 15.90 -4.58
C GLN A 89 2.14 14.57 -4.42
N GLU A 90 1.61 14.27 -3.24
CA GLU A 90 0.81 13.07 -2.98
C GLU A 90 -0.69 13.38 -3.10
N ASN A 91 -1.52 12.34 -3.31
CA ASN A 91 -2.97 12.51 -3.44
C ASN A 91 -3.64 12.70 -2.06
N ILE A 92 -3.46 13.89 -1.47
CA ILE A 92 -4.01 14.27 -0.16
C ILE A 92 -5.54 14.41 -0.17
N ILE A 93 -6.17 14.62 -1.33
CA ILE A 93 -7.64 14.64 -1.44
C ILE A 93 -8.21 13.24 -1.20
N ARG A 94 -7.61 12.21 -1.82
CA ARG A 94 -7.93 10.80 -1.52
C ARG A 94 -7.54 10.44 -0.09
N GLY A 95 -6.38 10.94 0.36
CA GLY A 95 -5.80 10.68 1.68
C GLY A 95 -6.28 11.60 2.81
N LYS A 96 -7.35 12.40 2.64
CA LYS A 96 -7.71 13.47 3.61
C LYS A 96 -7.90 12.97 5.04
N GLY A 97 -8.53 11.80 5.20
CA GLY A 97 -8.71 11.17 6.51
C GLY A 97 -7.40 10.65 7.11
N LEU A 98 -6.45 10.22 6.28
CA LEU A 98 -5.10 9.82 6.73
C LEU A 98 -4.31 11.03 7.21
N LEU A 99 -4.37 12.15 6.48
CA LEU A 99 -3.71 13.39 6.85
C LEU A 99 -4.26 13.94 8.17
N ALA A 100 -5.57 14.12 8.27
CA ALA A 100 -6.22 14.61 9.49
C ALA A 100 -5.88 13.74 10.70
N ARG A 101 -6.01 12.41 10.58
CA ARG A 101 -5.66 11.48 11.65
C ARG A 101 -4.19 11.58 12.04
N SER A 102 -3.28 11.62 11.06
CA SER A 102 -1.85 11.68 11.35
C SER A 102 -1.47 12.98 12.07
N ILE A 103 -2.08 14.12 11.71
CA ILE A 103 -1.84 15.41 12.37
C ILE A 103 -2.38 15.39 13.80
N ILE A 104 -3.63 14.93 14.01
CA ILE A 104 -4.23 14.84 15.35
C ILE A 104 -3.40 13.96 16.27
N GLN A 105 -2.95 12.80 15.78
CA GLN A 105 -2.10 11.90 16.56
C GLN A 105 -0.72 12.49 16.85
N ALA A 106 -0.08 13.09 15.84
CA ALA A 106 1.23 13.71 16.02
C ALA A 106 1.18 14.89 17.02
N GLN A 107 0.11 15.69 16.99
CA GLN A 107 -0.13 16.75 17.97
C GLN A 107 -0.38 16.17 19.37
N SER A 108 -1.18 15.11 19.48
CA SER A 108 -1.48 14.46 20.78
C SER A 108 -0.22 13.84 21.42
N PHE A 109 0.66 13.25 20.62
CA PHE A 109 1.92 12.67 21.10
C PHE A 109 3.02 13.71 21.34
N SER A 110 3.01 14.81 20.59
CA SER A 110 4.04 15.85 20.65
C SER A 110 3.45 17.26 20.71
N PRO A 111 2.80 17.66 21.83
CA PRO A 111 2.12 18.95 21.94
C PRO A 111 3.03 20.16 21.78
N THR A 112 4.34 20.02 22.04
CA THR A 112 5.35 21.07 21.87
C THR A 112 5.46 21.59 20.45
N PHE A 113 5.11 20.78 19.44
CA PHE A 113 5.10 21.17 18.03
C PHE A 113 3.71 21.62 17.53
N SER A 114 2.76 21.91 18.43
CA SER A 114 1.39 22.30 18.04
C SER A 114 1.37 23.51 17.10
N ASN A 115 2.26 24.48 17.27
CA ASN A 115 2.42 25.62 16.36
C ASN A 115 2.83 25.20 14.94
N VAL A 116 3.70 24.19 14.80
CA VAL A 116 4.12 23.64 13.50
C VAL A 116 2.94 22.92 12.84
N TYR A 117 2.19 22.11 13.58
CA TYR A 117 1.02 21.41 13.05
C TYR A 117 -0.11 22.37 12.67
N ALA A 118 -0.33 23.43 13.44
CA ALA A 118 -1.27 24.49 13.10
C ALA A 118 -0.88 25.20 11.80
N ALA A 119 0.42 25.54 11.65
CA ALA A 119 0.92 26.13 10.41
C ALA A 119 0.80 25.17 9.21
N LEU A 120 1.03 23.88 9.41
CA LEU A 120 0.85 22.86 8.37
C LEU A 120 -0.60 22.78 7.88
N VAL A 121 -1.58 22.89 8.79
CA VAL A 121 -3.02 22.84 8.45
C VAL A 121 -3.52 24.14 7.80
N ALA A 122 -2.90 25.27 8.13
CA ALA A 122 -3.29 26.58 7.60
C ALA A 122 -2.90 26.78 6.12
N ILE A 123 -1.90 26.04 5.63
CA ILE A 123 -1.44 26.05 4.24
C ILE A 123 -2.27 25.06 3.42
#